data_AF-A0A9D6EAM0-F1
#
_entry.id   AF-A0A9D6EAM0-F1
#
_cell.length_a   1.000
_cell.length_b   1.000
_cell.length_c   1.000
_cell.angle_alpha   90.00
_cell.angle_beta   90.00
_cell.angle_gamma   90.00
#
_symmetry.space_group_name_H-M   'P 1'
#
loop_
_entity.id
_entity.type
_entity.pdbx_description
1 polymer ?
#
loop_
_entity_poly.entity_id
_entity_poly.type
_entity_poly.pdbx_seq_one_letter_code
_entity_poly.pdbx_strand_id
1 'polypeptide(L)'
;MRICYLNHDLKENTGAGRFCLSLITEVKKIFPNTDITVLTLESSGHDLERPVIRSGVFGLLQSIFKVRKVIKTSDLVHALDGWPYGFLAAAGSWGLKKRVIITAIGSGAQSMAALVD
;
A
#
# COMPACT_ATOMS: atom_id res chain seq x y z
N MET A 1 14.24 4.71 -6.18
CA MET A 1 12.89 4.43 -6.71
C MET A 1 11.86 4.79 -5.66
N ARG A 2 10.61 5.04 -6.05
CA ARG A 2 9.51 5.37 -5.13
C ARG A 2 8.52 4.21 -5.04
N ILE A 3 8.34 3.67 -3.83
CA ILE A 3 7.38 2.59 -3.57
C ILE A 3 6.28 3.09 -2.66
N CYS A 4 5.03 2.92 -3.09
CA CYS A 4 3.84 3.21 -2.32
C CYS A 4 3.23 1.91 -1.82
N TYR A 5 3.21 1.71 -0.50
CA TYR A 5 2.49 0.59 0.11
C TYR A 5 1.08 1.02 0.50
N LEU A 6 0.12 0.11 0.39
CA LEU A 6 -1.20 0.26 1.01
C LEU A 6 -1.36 -0.85 2.06
N ASN A 7 -1.66 -0.48 3.30
CA ASN A 7 -1.83 -1.42 4.41
C ASN A 7 -2.89 -0.92 5.40
N HIS A 8 -3.27 -1.74 6.38
CA HIS A 8 -4.19 -1.31 7.44
C HIS A 8 -3.57 -0.26 8.36
N ASP A 9 -2.41 -0.58 8.95
CA ASP A 9 -1.60 0.25 9.84
C ASP A 9 -0.12 -0.19 9.77
N LEU A 10 0.75 0.42 10.58
CA LEU A 10 2.13 -0.04 10.80
C LEU A 10 2.37 -0.46 12.27
N LYS A 11 1.35 -0.97 12.96
CA LYS A 11 1.51 -1.40 14.34
C LYS A 11 2.27 -2.74 14.38
N GLU A 12 3.34 -2.83 15.16
CA GLU A 12 4.15 -4.05 15.29
C GLU A 12 3.41 -5.21 15.95
N ASN A 13 2.35 -4.92 16.71
CA ASN A 13 1.52 -5.93 17.36
C ASN A 13 0.42 -6.50 16.45
N THR A 14 0.27 -6.02 15.21
CA THR A 14 -0.63 -6.59 14.20
C THR A 14 0.17 -7.41 13.18
N GLY A 15 -0.40 -8.52 12.70
CA GLY A 15 0.28 -9.38 11.72
C GLY A 15 0.62 -8.63 10.43
N ALA A 16 -0.32 -7.85 9.90
CA ALA A 16 -0.13 -7.06 8.69
C ALA A 16 0.83 -5.88 8.89
N GLY A 17 0.77 -5.19 10.03
CA GLY A 17 1.68 -4.09 10.36
C GLY A 17 3.13 -4.57 10.50
N ARG A 18 3.35 -5.63 11.30
CA ARG A 18 4.68 -6.26 11.45
C ARG A 18 5.24 -6.78 10.12
N PHE A 19 4.40 -7.41 9.30
CA PHE A 19 4.80 -7.89 7.98
C PHE A 19 5.23 -6.74 7.08
N CYS A 20 4.45 -5.66 7.00
CA CYS A 20 4.77 -4.48 6.21
C CYS A 20 6.09 -3.85 6.65
N LEU A 21 6.31 -3.65 7.96
CA LEU A 21 7.55 -3.10 8.50
C LEU A 21 8.77 -3.97 8.20
N SER A 22 8.62 -5.30 8.32
CA SER A 22 9.69 -6.25 8.00
C SER A 22 10.04 -6.18 6.51
N LEU A 23 9.03 -6.16 5.64
CA LEU A 23 9.21 -6.05 4.20
C LEU A 23 9.90 -4.72 3.82
N ILE A 24 9.45 -3.60 4.36
CA ILE A 24 10.05 -2.27 4.13
C ILE A 24 11.51 -2.26 4.59
N THR A 25 11.81 -2.86 5.74
CA THR A 25 13.16 -2.97 6.29
C THR A 25 14.08 -3.73 5.34
N GLU A 26 13.66 -4.91 4.87
CA GLU A 26 14.45 -5.71 3.95
C GLU A 26 14.62 -5.04 2.58
N VAL A 27 13.57 -4.39 2.06
CA VAL A 27 13.64 -3.60 0.81
C VAL A 27 14.64 -2.46 0.94
N LYS A 28 14.66 -1.73 2.06
CA LYS A 28 15.63 -0.65 2.30
C LYS A 28 17.06 -1.16 2.42
N LYS A 29 17.28 -2.36 2.98
CA LYS A 29 18.62 -2.97 3.03
C LYS A 29 19.14 -3.29 1.62
N ILE A 30 18.29 -3.84 0.76
CA ILE A 30 18.67 -4.23 -0.61
C ILE A 30 18.76 -2.99 -1.52
N PHE A 31 17.87 -2.01 -1.33
CA PHE A 31 17.79 -0.79 -2.12
C PHE A 31 17.78 0.46 -1.22
N PRO A 32 18.95 0.92 -0.72
CA PRO A 32 19.05 2.00 0.28
C PRO A 32 18.46 3.34 -0.15
N ASN A 33 18.49 3.64 -1.45
CA ASN A 33 17.99 4.91 -2.01
C ASN A 33 16.51 4.82 -2.43
N THR A 34 15.73 3.96 -1.76
CA THR A 34 14.29 3.81 -2.00
C THR A 34 13.51 4.76 -1.11
N ASP A 35 12.71 5.60 -1.75
CA ASP A 35 11.73 6.46 -1.10
C ASP A 35 10.43 5.67 -0.91
N ILE A 36 10.00 5.53 0.34
CA ILE A 36 8.89 4.65 0.73
C ILE A 36 7.82 5.48 1.43
N THR A 37 6.58 5.34 0.98
CA THR A 37 5.40 5.89 1.64
C THR A 37 4.39 4.77 1.89
N VAL A 38 3.75 4.76 3.06
CA VAL A 38 2.70 3.78 3.39
C VAL A 38 1.37 4.52 3.57
N LEU A 39 0.37 4.17 2.76
CA LEU A 39 -0.99 4.69 2.88
C LEU A 39 -1.79 3.75 3.76
N THR A 40 -2.32 4.28 4.86
CA THR A 40 -3.02 3.48 5.88
C THR A 40 -4.47 3.91 6.07
N LEU A 41 -5.27 3.00 6.64
CA LEU A 41 -6.62 3.28 7.13
C LEU A 41 -6.55 3.86 8.55
N GLU A 42 -5.74 3.27 9.40
CA GLU A 42 -5.52 3.73 10.76
C GLU A 42 -4.15 4.39 10.91
N SER A 43 -4.08 5.33 11.85
CA SER A 43 -2.80 5.91 12.26
C SER A 43 -2.17 5.05 13.35
N SER A 44 -0.89 4.71 13.18
CA SER A 44 -0.03 4.06 14.17
C SER A 44 1.04 4.99 14.74
N GLY A 45 1.19 6.20 14.18
CA GLY A 45 2.19 7.19 14.61
C GLY A 45 3.58 6.97 14.00
N HIS A 46 3.72 6.08 13.03
CA HIS A 46 4.98 5.78 12.37
C HIS A 46 5.29 6.82 11.26
N ASP A 47 6.54 7.31 11.19
CA ASP A 47 6.94 8.40 10.29
C ASP A 47 6.70 8.14 8.78
N LEU A 48 6.73 6.88 8.38
CA LEU A 48 6.48 6.45 6.99
C LEU A 48 4.99 6.44 6.61
N GLU A 49 4.09 6.50 7.59
CA GLU A 49 2.67 6.32 7.38
C GLU A 49 1.98 7.62 6.95
N ARG A 50 0.92 7.47 6.16
CA ARG A 50 -0.02 8.54 5.83
C ARG A 50 -1.44 7.97 5.94
N PRO A 51 -2.20 8.30 7.00
CA PRO A 51 -3.55 7.79 7.21
C PRO A 51 -4.54 8.52 6.29
N VAL A 52 -4.55 8.15 5.01
CA VAL A 52 -5.35 8.81 3.96
C VAL A 52 -6.56 7.98 3.52
N ILE A 53 -6.57 6.69 3.85
CA ILE A 53 -7.65 5.76 3.51
C ILE A 53 -8.77 5.97 4.53
N ARG A 54 -10.02 5.97 4.07
CA ARG A 54 -11.22 6.11 4.89
C ARG A 54 -12.15 4.93 4.68
N SER A 55 -12.81 4.50 5.74
CA SER A 55 -13.84 3.46 5.71
C SER A 55 -15.18 4.00 5.16
N GLY A 56 -16.08 3.08 4.78
CA GLY A 56 -17.38 3.38 4.20
C GLY A 56 -17.34 3.75 2.72
N VAL A 57 -18.47 3.65 2.02
CA VAL A 57 -18.55 3.78 0.54
C VAL A 57 -18.06 5.15 0.05
N PHE A 58 -18.56 6.25 0.64
CA PHE A 58 -18.11 7.60 0.29
C PHE A 58 -16.66 7.86 0.70
N GLY A 59 -16.22 7.29 1.83
CA GLY A 59 -14.84 7.38 2.28
C GLY A 59 -13.89 6.67 1.31
N LEU A 60 -14.29 5.52 0.78
CA LEU A 60 -13.52 4.74 -0.17
C LEU A 60 -13.36 5.47 -1.51
N LEU A 61 -14.44 6.11 -2.01
CA LEU A 61 -14.37 6.97 -3.21
C LEU A 61 -13.42 8.15 -3.03
N GLN A 62 -13.48 8.85 -1.89
CA GLN A 62 -12.52 9.91 -1.58
C GLN A 62 -11.08 9.39 -1.46
N SER A 63 -10.93 8.18 -0.93
CA SER A 63 -9.64 7.50 -0.80
C SER A 63 -9.02 7.24 -2.16
N ILE A 64 -9.80 6.85 -3.18
CA ILE A 64 -9.30 6.66 -4.56
C ILE A 64 -8.59 7.91 -5.06
N PHE A 65 -9.19 9.10 -4.92
CA PHE A 65 -8.57 10.34 -5.39
C PHE A 65 -7.28 10.68 -4.63
N LYS A 66 -7.25 10.46 -3.31
CA LYS A 66 -6.07 10.71 -2.47
C LYS A 66 -4.94 9.72 -2.79
N VAL A 67 -5.27 8.44 -2.86
CA VAL A 67 -4.37 7.35 -3.23
C VAL A 67 -3.78 7.61 -4.62
N ARG A 68 -4.62 7.99 -5.60
CA ARG A 68 -4.18 8.33 -6.96
C ARG A 68 -3.14 9.45 -6.99
N LYS A 69 -3.28 10.48 -6.14
CA LYS A 69 -2.29 11.58 -6.08
C LYS A 69 -0.89 11.06 -5.69
N VAL A 70 -0.81 10.10 -4.76
CA VAL A 70 0.45 9.50 -4.32
C VAL A 70 0.97 8.47 -5.33
N ILE A 71 0.07 7.64 -5.88
CA ILE A 71 0.43 6.65 -6.91
C ILE A 71 1.05 7.30 -8.15
N LYS A 72 0.56 8.47 -8.58
CA LYS A 72 1.12 9.21 -9.72
C LYS A 72 2.62 9.45 -9.59
N THR A 73 3.09 9.78 -8.39
CA THR A 73 4.51 10.07 -8.13
C THR A 73 5.34 8.84 -7.78
N SER A 74 4.72 7.67 -7.69
CA SER A 74 5.36 6.40 -7.33
C SER A 74 5.75 5.58 -8.56
N ASP A 75 6.81 4.80 -8.47
CA ASP A 75 7.27 3.88 -9.53
C ASP A 75 6.60 2.51 -9.39
N LEU A 76 6.36 2.07 -8.15
CA LEU A 76 5.73 0.80 -7.79
C LEU A 76 4.66 1.03 -6.73
N VAL A 77 3.53 0.33 -6.86
CA VAL A 77 2.46 0.30 -5.86
C VAL A 77 2.34 -1.13 -5.33
N HIS A 78 2.31 -1.31 -4.01
CA HIS A 78 2.18 -2.61 -3.38
C HIS A 78 1.09 -2.60 -2.31
N ALA A 79 -0.06 -3.21 -2.61
CA ALA A 79 -1.10 -3.42 -1.63
C ALA A 79 -0.84 -4.69 -0.82
N LEU A 80 -0.91 -4.55 0.50
CA LEU A 80 -0.91 -5.63 1.46
C LEU A 80 -2.35 -5.85 1.88
N ASP A 81 -2.90 -6.98 1.43
CA ASP A 81 -4.31 -7.39 1.45
C ASP A 81 -5.17 -6.88 0.27
N GLY A 82 -6.17 -7.69 -0.11
CA GLY A 82 -6.97 -7.50 -1.31
C GLY A 82 -8.05 -6.44 -1.16
N TRP A 83 -8.90 -6.55 -0.13
CA TRP A 83 -9.93 -5.56 0.18
C TRP A 83 -9.67 -4.91 1.55
N PRO A 84 -9.69 -3.58 1.65
CA PRO A 84 -9.91 -2.58 0.60
C PRO A 84 -8.63 -2.17 -0.17
N TYR A 85 -7.44 -2.60 0.26
CA TYR A 85 -6.17 -2.01 -0.19
C TYR A 85 -5.81 -2.35 -1.63
N GLY A 86 -5.90 -3.63 -2.02
CA GLY A 86 -5.73 -4.07 -3.40
C GLY A 86 -6.69 -3.38 -4.36
N PHE A 87 -7.97 -3.26 -3.99
CA PHE A 87 -8.95 -2.50 -4.76
C PHE A 87 -8.52 -1.04 -4.94
N LEU A 88 -8.13 -0.36 -3.86
CA LEU A 88 -7.68 1.04 -3.92
C LEU A 88 -6.40 1.21 -4.76
N ALA A 89 -5.47 0.26 -4.68
CA ALA A 89 -4.26 0.27 -5.50
C ALA A 89 -4.58 0.12 -6.99
N ALA A 90 -5.46 -0.83 -7.34
CA ALA A 90 -5.89 -1.04 -8.72
C ALA A 90 -6.67 0.18 -9.26
N ALA A 91 -7.69 0.64 -8.52
CA ALA A 91 -8.50 1.79 -8.91
C ALA A 91 -7.67 3.09 -8.99
N GLY A 92 -6.78 3.31 -8.02
CA GLY A 92 -5.89 4.47 -8.00
C GLY A 92 -4.86 4.46 -9.14
N SER A 93 -4.44 3.28 -9.59
CA SER A 93 -3.48 3.08 -10.67
C SER A 93 -4.08 3.05 -12.07
N TRP A 94 -5.41 2.87 -12.19
CA TRP A 94 -6.07 2.76 -13.49
C TRP A 94 -5.75 3.97 -14.40
N GLY A 95 -5.24 3.68 -15.59
CA GLY A 95 -4.89 4.66 -16.62
C GLY A 95 -3.56 5.38 -16.36
N LEU A 96 -2.78 4.94 -15.37
CA LEU A 96 -1.44 5.47 -15.08
C LEU A 96 -0.31 4.50 -15.48
N LYS A 97 -0.64 3.30 -15.97
CA LYS A 97 0.32 2.24 -16.35
C LYS A 97 1.34 1.95 -15.24
N LYS A 98 0.88 1.96 -13.98
CA LYS A 98 1.73 1.72 -12.81
C LYS A 98 1.84 0.22 -12.56
N ARG A 99 3.01 -0.22 -12.09
CA ARG A 99 3.20 -1.60 -11.63
C ARG A 99 2.50 -1.75 -10.28
N VAL A 100 1.56 -2.68 -10.19
CA VAL A 100 0.79 -2.96 -8.97
C VAL A 100 1.05 -4.39 -8.50
N ILE A 101 1.43 -4.54 -7.23
CA ILE A 101 1.55 -5.86 -6.58
C ILE A 101 0.48 -5.93 -5.50
N ILE A 102 -0.24 -7.04 -5.42
CA ILE A 102 -1.24 -7.28 -4.38
C ILE A 102 -0.88 -8.57 -3.65
N THR A 103 -0.51 -8.45 -2.39
CA THR A 103 -0.24 -9.63 -1.55
C THR A 103 -1.45 -9.90 -0.68
N ALA A 104 -2.15 -11.01 -0.88
CA ALA A 104 -3.22 -11.42 0.02
C ALA A 104 -2.60 -11.95 1.33
N ILE A 105 -2.90 -11.28 2.44
CA ILE A 105 -2.43 -11.66 3.77
C ILE A 105 -3.55 -12.43 4.47
N GLY A 106 -3.35 -13.73 4.66
CA GLY A 106 -4.26 -14.62 5.36
C GLY A 106 -3.49 -15.80 5.96
N SER A 107 -4.19 -16.77 6.56
CA SER A 107 -3.58 -17.98 7.14
C SER A 107 -2.82 -18.87 6.14
N GLY A 108 -3.00 -18.62 4.83
CA GLY A 108 -2.11 -19.07 3.77
C GLY A 108 -1.84 -17.91 2.81
N ALA A 109 -0.87 -17.06 3.15
CA ALA A 109 -0.54 -15.88 2.36
C ALA A 109 -0.22 -16.26 0.90
N GLN A 110 -0.93 -15.65 -0.06
CA GLN A 110 -0.72 -15.85 -1.49
C GLN A 110 -0.49 -14.48 -2.13
N SER A 111 0.59 -14.32 -2.89
CA SER A 111 0.89 -13.08 -3.61
C SER A 111 0.44 -13.16 -5.07
N MET A 112 -0.21 -12.11 -5.56
CA MET A 112 -0.63 -11.98 -6.95
C MET A 112 -0.06 -10.68 -7.52
N ALA A 113 0.64 -10.77 -8.65
CA ALA A 113 1.08 -9.59 -9.39
C ALA A 113 0.03 -9.24 -10.43
N ALA A 114 -0.45 -7.99 -10.43
CA ALA A 114 -1.41 -7.50 -11.41
C ALA A 114 -0.78 -6.36 -12.22
N LEU A 115 -0.64 -6.56 -13.53
CA LEU A 115 -0.33 -5.46 -14.43
C LEU A 115 -1.65 -4.75 -14.74
N VAL A 116 -1.75 -3.49 -14.32
CA VAL A 116 -2.91 -2.65 -14.63
C VAL A 116 -2.56 -1.84 -15.87
N ASP A 117 -3.15 -2.22 -17.01
CA ASP A 117 -2.96 -1.61 -18.33
C ASP A 117 -3.54 -0.18 -18.44
#